data_AF-A0A7C0U5E5-F1
#
_entry.id   AF-A0A7C0U5E5-F1
#
_cell.length_a   1.000
_cell.length_b   1.000
_cell.length_c   1.000
_cell.angle_alpha   90.00
_cell.angle_beta   90.00
_cell.angle_gamma   90.00
#
_symmetry.space_group_name_H-M   'P 1'
#
loop_
_entity.id
_entity.type
_entity.pdbx_description
1 polymer ?
#
loop_
_entity_poly.entity_id
_entity_poly.type
_entity_poly.pdbx_seq_one_letter_code
_entity_poly.pdbx_strand_id
1 'polypeptide(L)'
;MVGGSIYEGAFLGLSGFQVAQNWDVPALLIAVYDESLRSLDLVLDAWYRLGDRLLGVVVNKVPAHGRQVLLEEVVPFTERKGVKTLGIIAQDSKLQALSLEEILGITGGELLTTSPAGEVRVEGFLLGSMGLEAAVPYFRNGKGKALIAPADRADLMLAALECPISANNSDGGSFSLGVCRS
;
A
#
# COMPACT_ATOMS: atom_id res chain seq x y z
N MET A 1 20.46 1.79 3.03
CA MET A 1 20.21 1.81 1.58
C MET A 1 18.73 1.62 1.38
N VAL A 2 17.97 2.69 1.13
CA VAL A 2 16.54 2.58 0.80
C VAL A 2 16.48 2.43 -0.71
N GLY A 3 16.69 1.21 -1.19
CA GLY A 3 16.44 0.82 -2.58
C GLY A 3 15.07 0.15 -2.63
N GLY A 4 14.21 0.62 -3.53
CA GLY A 4 12.83 0.14 -3.70
C GLY A 4 12.75 -1.33 -4.16
N SER A 5 13.87 -1.93 -4.56
CA SER A 5 13.98 -3.35 -4.90
C SER A 5 15.43 -3.83 -4.87
N ILE A 6 15.66 -5.13 -4.60
CA ILE A 6 16.99 -5.76 -4.61
C ILE A 6 17.71 -5.69 -5.98
N TYR A 7 16.96 -5.38 -7.05
CA TYR A 7 17.47 -5.26 -8.42
C TYR A 7 17.94 -3.85 -8.78
N GLU A 8 17.59 -2.82 -8.01
CA GLU A 8 17.96 -1.44 -8.31
C GLU A 8 19.47 -1.24 -8.29
N GLY A 9 20.02 -0.46 -9.22
CA GLY A 9 21.47 -0.21 -9.30
C GLY A 9 22.27 -1.32 -9.99
N ALA A 10 21.62 -2.34 -10.56
CA ALA A 10 22.29 -3.43 -11.27
C ALA A 10 23.19 -2.96 -12.43
N PHE A 11 22.76 -1.95 -13.18
CA PHE A 11 23.54 -1.40 -14.30
C PHE A 11 24.86 -0.74 -13.86
N LEU A 12 24.92 -0.30 -12.59
CA LEU A 12 26.11 0.30 -11.97
C LEU A 12 26.97 -0.74 -11.22
N GLY A 13 26.56 -2.00 -11.19
CA GLY A 13 27.23 -3.00 -10.35
C GLY A 13 26.89 -2.90 -8.86
N LEU A 14 25.85 -2.15 -8.49
CA LEU A 14 25.50 -1.82 -7.11
C LEU A 14 24.12 -2.34 -6.69
N SER A 15 23.61 -3.37 -7.37
CA SER A 15 22.38 -4.04 -6.93
C SER A 15 22.54 -4.69 -5.56
N GLY A 16 21.44 -4.89 -4.85
CA GLY A 16 21.47 -5.57 -3.55
C GLY A 16 22.08 -6.98 -3.65
N PHE A 17 21.93 -7.65 -4.80
CA PHE A 17 22.64 -8.90 -5.09
C PHE A 17 24.16 -8.72 -5.13
N GLN A 18 24.64 -7.74 -5.91
CA GLN A 18 26.07 -7.47 -6.07
C GLN A 18 26.68 -6.98 -4.76
N VAL A 19 25.97 -6.13 -4.02
CA VAL A 19 26.41 -5.67 -2.69
C VAL A 19 26.53 -6.86 -1.74
N ALA A 20 25.50 -7.72 -1.65
CA ALA A 20 25.54 -8.90 -0.80
C ALA A 20 26.68 -9.86 -1.16
N GLN A 21 26.91 -10.08 -2.47
CA GLN A 21 27.98 -10.95 -2.96
C GLN A 21 29.38 -10.35 -2.75
N ASN A 22 29.60 -9.08 -3.12
CA ASN A 22 30.91 -8.43 -3.08
C ASN A 22 31.39 -8.18 -1.65
N TRP A 23 30.48 -7.99 -0.70
CA TRP A 23 30.80 -7.63 0.69
C TRP A 23 30.60 -8.80 1.65
N ASP A 24 30.24 -9.97 1.13
CA ASP A 24 30.02 -11.20 1.90
C ASP A 24 28.95 -11.08 3.00
N VAL A 25 27.92 -10.24 2.81
CA VAL A 25 26.93 -9.93 3.87
C VAL A 25 25.66 -10.76 3.75
N PRO A 26 25.01 -11.11 4.89
CA PRO A 26 23.70 -11.73 4.88
C PRO A 26 22.59 -10.77 4.44
N ALA A 27 21.54 -11.30 3.84
CA ALA A 27 20.40 -10.57 3.31
C ALA A 27 19.08 -11.09 3.90
N LEU A 28 18.16 -10.16 4.17
CA LEU A 28 16.78 -10.43 4.57
C LEU A 28 15.85 -9.82 3.52
N LEU A 29 14.94 -10.62 2.97
CA LEU A 29 13.98 -10.13 1.98
C LEU A 29 12.67 -9.73 2.65
N ILE A 30 12.11 -8.60 2.20
CA ILE A 30 10.75 -8.17 2.54
C ILE A 30 9.92 -8.26 1.27
N ALA A 31 9.01 -9.24 1.23
CA ALA A 31 8.07 -9.41 0.14
C ALA A 31 6.76 -8.70 0.47
N VAL A 32 6.26 -7.86 -0.42
CA VAL A 32 4.92 -7.27 -0.27
C VAL A 32 3.90 -8.24 -0.85
N TYR A 33 2.90 -8.63 -0.06
CA TYR A 33 1.86 -9.54 -0.52
C TYR A 33 1.07 -8.94 -1.68
N ASP A 34 0.84 -9.76 -2.70
CA ASP A 34 -0.01 -9.48 -3.83
C ASP A 34 -0.86 -10.72 -4.15
N GLU A 35 -2.12 -10.51 -4.55
CA GLU A 35 -3.06 -11.61 -4.89
C GLU A 35 -2.54 -12.51 -6.01
N SER A 36 -1.73 -11.96 -6.93
CA SER A 36 -1.14 -12.72 -8.02
C SER A 36 0.09 -13.54 -7.61
N LEU A 37 0.50 -13.45 -6.34
CA LEU A 37 1.66 -14.14 -5.76
C LEU A 37 3.00 -13.88 -6.50
N ARG A 38 3.08 -12.83 -7.32
CA ARG A 38 4.27 -12.49 -8.11
C ARG A 38 5.47 -12.15 -7.23
N SER A 39 5.22 -11.58 -6.07
CA SER A 39 6.24 -11.31 -5.06
C SER A 39 6.97 -12.58 -4.62
N LEU A 40 6.32 -13.74 -4.63
CA LEU A 40 6.93 -15.01 -4.26
C LEU A 40 7.88 -15.54 -5.34
N ASP A 41 7.56 -15.33 -6.61
CA ASP A 41 8.47 -15.68 -7.71
C ASP A 41 9.78 -14.90 -7.60
N LEU A 42 9.70 -13.61 -7.22
CA LEU A 42 10.87 -12.78 -6.98
C LEU A 42 11.69 -13.24 -5.76
N VAL A 43 11.02 -13.77 -4.73
CA VAL A 43 11.71 -14.35 -3.56
C VAL A 43 12.48 -15.61 -3.96
N LEU A 44 11.91 -16.45 -4.83
CA LEU A 44 12.58 -17.65 -5.34
C LEU A 44 13.79 -17.31 -6.24
N ASP A 45 13.65 -16.33 -7.14
CA ASP A 45 14.81 -15.82 -7.92
C ASP A 45 15.90 -15.30 -6.99
N ALA A 46 15.50 -14.50 -5.99
CA ALA A 46 16.45 -13.91 -5.08
C ALA A 46 17.16 -14.97 -4.22
N TRP A 47 16.45 -16.01 -3.78
CA TRP A 47 17.03 -17.16 -3.11
C TRP A 47 18.06 -17.88 -3.99
N TYR A 48 17.75 -18.13 -5.26
CA TYR A 48 18.68 -18.79 -6.18
C TYR A 48 19.99 -17.98 -6.36
N ARG A 49 19.90 -16.65 -6.35
CA ARG A 49 21.04 -15.74 -6.59
C ARG A 49 21.83 -15.40 -5.32
N LEU A 50 21.17 -15.36 -4.17
CA LEU A 50 21.80 -15.06 -2.87
C LEU A 50 22.35 -16.33 -2.20
N GLY A 51 21.77 -17.49 -2.47
CA GLY A 51 22.15 -18.76 -1.85
C GLY A 51 22.13 -18.66 -0.32
N ASP A 52 23.20 -19.12 0.32
CA ASP A 52 23.36 -19.18 1.78
C ASP A 52 23.34 -17.80 2.46
N ARG A 53 23.46 -16.71 1.68
CA ARG A 53 23.37 -15.35 2.20
C ARG A 53 21.94 -14.97 2.58
N LEU A 54 20.93 -15.64 2.02
CA LEU A 54 19.54 -15.34 2.32
C LEU A 54 19.15 -15.94 3.68
N LEU A 55 18.99 -15.07 4.68
CA LEU A 55 18.53 -15.47 6.02
C LEU A 55 17.07 -15.95 6.01
N GLY A 56 16.28 -15.44 5.07
CA GLY A 56 14.87 -15.76 4.89
C GLY A 56 14.06 -14.59 4.35
N VAL A 57 12.74 -14.74 4.38
CA VAL A 57 11.78 -13.76 3.89
C VAL A 57 10.76 -13.38 4.97
N VAL A 58 10.40 -12.10 5.00
CA VAL A 58 9.23 -11.58 5.73
C VAL A 58 8.20 -11.14 4.71
N VAL A 59 6.98 -11.65 4.81
CA VAL A 59 5.86 -11.23 3.95
C VAL A 59 5.11 -10.12 4.67
N ASN A 60 5.02 -8.95 4.05
CA ASN A 60 4.42 -7.74 4.61
C ASN A 60 3.13 -7.35 3.87
N LYS A 61 2.29 -6.54 4.51
CA LYS A 61 1.00 -6.05 4.00
C LYS A 61 0.03 -7.18 3.65
N VAL A 62 -0.04 -8.21 4.48
CA VAL A 62 -0.92 -9.36 4.24
C VAL A 62 -2.35 -9.05 4.70
N PRO A 63 -3.36 -9.07 3.81
CA PRO A 63 -4.75 -8.90 4.18
C PRO A 63 -5.28 -10.15 4.90
N ALA A 64 -6.40 -10.02 5.60
CA ALA A 64 -6.95 -11.09 6.44
C ALA A 64 -7.19 -12.41 5.69
N HIS A 65 -7.71 -12.34 4.46
CA HIS A 65 -7.96 -13.51 3.61
C HIS A 65 -6.66 -14.12 3.06
N GLY A 66 -5.65 -13.30 2.78
CA GLY A 66 -4.36 -13.75 2.26
C GLY A 66 -3.52 -14.52 3.29
N ARG A 67 -3.75 -14.28 4.59
CA ARG A 67 -2.99 -14.91 5.67
C ARG A 67 -3.14 -16.43 5.68
N GLN A 68 -4.34 -16.95 5.46
CA GLN A 68 -4.59 -18.39 5.49
C GLN A 68 -3.87 -19.08 4.31
N VAL A 69 -4.01 -18.54 3.10
CA VAL A 69 -3.32 -19.02 1.89
C VAL A 69 -1.81 -19.05 2.10
N LEU A 70 -1.24 -18.00 2.71
CA LEU A 70 0.20 -17.97 2.98
C LEU A 70 0.63 -19.09 3.91
N LEU A 71 -0.09 -19.31 5.00
CA LEU A 71 0.28 -20.31 6.02
C LEU A 71 0.06 -21.75 5.54
N GLU A 72 -0.99 -22.00 4.77
CA GLU A 72 -1.38 -23.35 4.34
C GLU A 72 -0.68 -23.81 3.05
N GLU A 73 -0.40 -22.88 2.13
CA GLU A 73 0.12 -23.24 0.80
C GLU A 73 1.55 -22.73 0.59
N VAL A 74 1.77 -21.42 0.81
CA VAL A 74 3.00 -20.75 0.39
C VAL A 74 4.18 -21.05 1.30
N VAL A 75 4.01 -20.91 2.62
CA VAL A 75 5.08 -21.15 3.60
C VAL A 75 5.57 -22.60 3.49
N PRO A 76 4.70 -23.63 3.49
CA PRO A 76 5.17 -25.00 3.32
C PRO A 76 5.87 -25.24 1.99
N PHE A 77 5.43 -24.60 0.91
CA PHE A 77 6.08 -24.74 -0.41
C PHE A 77 7.46 -24.10 -0.47
N THR A 78 7.60 -22.89 0.05
CA THR A 78 8.86 -22.14 0.07
C THR A 78 9.89 -22.79 1.00
N GLU A 79 9.46 -23.29 2.16
CA GLU A 79 10.31 -24.03 3.09
C GLU A 79 10.83 -25.35 2.50
N ARG A 80 10.00 -26.09 1.76
CA ARG A 80 10.45 -27.30 1.02
C ARG A 80 11.53 -27.00 -0.01
N LYS A 81 11.60 -25.78 -0.53
CA LYS A 81 12.66 -25.31 -1.43
C LYS A 81 13.88 -24.75 -0.70
N GLY A 82 13.88 -24.70 0.62
CA GLY A 82 14.99 -24.16 1.42
C GLY A 82 14.90 -22.65 1.69
N VAL A 83 13.77 -22.01 1.37
CA VAL A 83 13.52 -20.60 1.73
C VAL A 83 12.77 -20.54 3.05
N LYS A 84 13.41 -19.98 4.08
CA LYS A 84 12.80 -19.82 5.39
C LYS A 84 11.89 -18.60 5.42
N THR A 85 10.62 -18.77 5.81
CA THR A 85 9.74 -17.64 6.15
C THR A 85 9.94 -17.25 7.61
N LEU A 86 10.41 -16.04 7.86
CA LEU A 86 10.73 -15.54 9.21
C LEU A 86 9.54 -14.84 9.87
N GLY A 87 8.57 -14.38 9.09
CA GLY A 87 7.39 -13.71 9.62
C GLY A 87 6.38 -13.32 8.56
N ILE A 88 5.14 -13.14 9.01
CA ILE A 88 4.02 -12.63 8.23
C ILE A 88 3.43 -11.44 8.98
N ILE A 89 3.52 -10.25 8.37
CA ILE A 89 3.04 -8.99 8.92
C ILE A 89 1.69 -8.65 8.24
N ALA A 90 0.66 -8.51 9.06
CA ALA A 90 -0.67 -8.14 8.60
C ALA A 90 -0.68 -6.72 8.03
N GLN A 91 -1.57 -6.49 7.06
CA GLN A 91 -1.88 -5.15 6.58
C GLN A 91 -2.59 -4.36 7.69
N ASP A 92 -2.10 -3.14 7.94
CA ASP A 92 -2.74 -2.16 8.83
C ASP A 92 -3.11 -0.93 8.01
N SER A 93 -4.41 -0.61 7.93
CA SER A 93 -4.90 0.54 7.16
C SER A 93 -4.47 1.88 7.77
N LYS A 94 -4.25 1.94 9.08
CA LYS A 94 -3.81 3.16 9.78
C LYS A 94 -2.36 3.48 9.47
N LEU A 95 -1.51 2.46 9.32
CA LEU A 95 -0.10 2.63 8.93
C LEU A 95 0.06 3.01 7.45
N GLN A 96 -0.97 2.81 6.63
CA GLN A 96 -1.00 3.24 5.22
C GLN A 96 -1.64 4.61 5.04
N ALA A 97 -2.19 5.20 6.10
CA ALA A 97 -2.92 6.44 6.01
C ALA A 97 -1.98 7.62 5.76
N LEU A 98 -2.19 8.32 4.64
CA LEU A 98 -1.49 9.56 4.34
C LEU A 98 -2.20 10.72 5.02
N SER A 99 -1.43 11.69 5.51
CA SER A 99 -1.99 12.98 5.90
C SER A 99 -2.52 13.71 4.66
N LEU A 100 -3.55 14.53 4.86
CA LEU A 100 -4.05 15.37 3.77
C LEU A 100 -2.97 16.35 3.26
N GLU A 101 -2.10 16.81 4.15
CA GLU A 101 -0.96 17.65 3.81
C GLU A 101 0.02 16.98 2.84
N GLU A 102 0.38 15.71 3.08
CA GLU A 102 1.22 14.93 2.15
C GLU A 102 0.55 14.79 0.78
N ILE A 103 -0.76 14.55 0.75
CA ILE A 103 -1.51 14.41 -0.50
C ILE A 103 -1.53 15.74 -1.28
N LEU A 104 -1.78 16.86 -0.61
CA LEU A 104 -1.74 18.19 -1.22
C LEU A 104 -0.34 18.51 -1.75
N GLY A 105 0.71 18.18 -0.99
CA GLY A 105 2.10 18.35 -1.41
C GLY A 105 2.47 17.54 -2.67
N ILE A 106 1.97 16.32 -2.80
CA ILE A 106 2.22 15.45 -3.97
C ILE A 106 1.40 15.92 -5.20
N THR A 107 0.13 16.30 -4.98
CA THR A 107 -0.79 16.64 -6.08
C THR A 107 -0.64 18.08 -6.57
N GLY A 108 -0.16 18.98 -5.72
CA GLY A 108 -0.24 20.43 -5.90
C GLY A 108 -1.66 20.96 -5.72
N GLY A 109 -2.51 20.23 -4.99
CA GLY A 109 -3.89 20.63 -4.73
C GLY A 109 -3.99 21.75 -3.70
N GLU A 110 -5.15 22.41 -3.67
CA GLU A 110 -5.48 23.44 -2.68
C GLU A 110 -6.60 22.95 -1.76
N LEU A 111 -6.52 23.28 -0.47
CA LEU A 111 -7.57 22.98 0.49
C LEU A 111 -8.65 24.06 0.42
N LEU A 112 -9.87 23.67 0.02
CA LEU A 112 -11.01 24.59 -0.08
C LEU A 112 -11.82 24.72 1.23
N THR A 113 -11.47 23.95 2.27
CA THR A 113 -12.16 23.93 3.56
C THR A 113 -11.29 24.53 4.67
N THR A 114 -11.91 24.96 5.78
CA THR A 114 -11.23 25.61 6.90
C THR A 114 -10.63 24.64 7.93
N SER A 115 -10.72 23.33 7.70
CA SER A 115 -10.24 22.36 8.68
C SER A 115 -8.73 22.17 8.64
N PRO A 116 -8.10 21.86 9.79
CA PRO A 116 -6.66 21.68 9.84
C PRO A 116 -6.25 20.44 9.02
N ALA A 117 -5.54 20.66 7.91
CA ALA A 117 -5.09 19.60 7.00
C ALA A 117 -4.23 18.52 7.70
N GLY A 118 -3.48 18.89 8.74
CA GLY A 118 -2.56 17.99 9.44
C GLY A 118 -3.24 16.92 10.30
N GLU A 119 -4.51 17.09 10.65
CA GLU A 119 -5.25 16.13 11.49
C GLU A 119 -6.06 15.11 10.68
N VAL A 120 -6.20 15.35 9.37
CA VAL A 120 -6.96 14.49 8.47
C VAL A 120 -6.06 13.38 7.95
N ARG A 121 -6.45 12.14 8.23
CA ARG A 121 -5.81 10.94 7.69
C ARG A 121 -6.68 10.28 6.64
N VAL A 122 -6.07 9.96 5.51
CA VAL A 122 -6.69 9.31 4.36
C VAL A 122 -6.16 7.89 4.27
N GLU A 123 -6.99 6.92 4.64
CA GLU A 123 -6.72 5.48 4.60
C GLU A 123 -6.95 4.86 3.22
N GLY A 124 -7.69 5.54 2.34
CA GLY A 124 -7.97 5.03 0.99
C GLY A 124 -8.58 6.06 0.05
N PHE A 125 -8.55 5.75 -1.24
CA PHE A 125 -9.02 6.64 -2.30
C PHE A 125 -10.15 5.99 -3.11
N LEU A 126 -11.13 6.79 -3.51
CA LEU A 126 -12.12 6.44 -4.51
C LEU A 126 -11.93 7.36 -5.72
N LEU A 127 -11.81 6.77 -6.90
CA LEU A 127 -11.73 7.52 -8.16
C LEU A 127 -13.15 7.70 -8.71
N GLY A 128 -13.58 8.95 -8.86
CA GLY A 128 -14.89 9.36 -9.36
C GLY A 128 -15.09 9.20 -10.86
N SER A 129 -14.34 8.30 -11.50
CA SER A 129 -14.54 7.91 -12.90
C SER A 129 -15.70 6.93 -13.08
N MET A 130 -16.23 6.38 -11.99
CA MET A 130 -17.36 5.44 -12.00
C MET A 130 -18.72 6.12 -11.91
N GLY A 131 -19.79 5.38 -12.23
CA GLY A 131 -21.17 5.82 -12.02
C GLY A 131 -21.54 5.87 -10.53
N LEU A 132 -22.55 6.68 -10.20
CA LEU A 132 -23.01 6.89 -8.82
C LEU A 132 -23.38 5.59 -8.09
N GLU A 133 -24.15 4.72 -8.74
CA GLU A 133 -24.58 3.44 -8.16
C GLU A 133 -23.40 2.54 -7.74
N ALA A 134 -22.32 2.56 -8.53
CA ALA A 134 -21.11 1.81 -8.24
C ALA A 134 -20.31 2.41 -7.08
N ALA A 135 -20.41 3.73 -6.84
CA ALA A 135 -19.67 4.43 -5.79
C ALA A 135 -20.30 4.27 -4.39
N VAL A 136 -21.63 4.16 -4.29
CA VAL A 136 -22.36 4.09 -3.01
C VAL A 136 -21.87 2.95 -2.09
N PRO A 137 -21.65 1.71 -2.57
CA PRO A 137 -21.08 0.65 -1.73
C PRO A 137 -19.70 0.99 -1.17
N TYR A 138 -18.87 1.72 -1.94
CA TYR A 138 -17.54 2.13 -1.49
C TYR A 138 -17.60 3.21 -0.42
N PHE A 139 -18.54 4.16 -0.51
CA PHE A 139 -18.73 5.17 0.54
C PHE A 139 -19.21 4.56 1.85
N ARG A 140 -20.04 3.51 1.78
CA ARG A 140 -20.55 2.81 2.98
C ARG A 140 -19.52 1.94 3.66
N ASN A 141 -18.54 1.42 2.91
CA ASN A 141 -17.62 0.41 3.41
C ASN A 141 -16.30 0.99 3.90
N GLY A 142 -16.24 1.53 5.12
CA GLY A 142 -14.98 1.94 5.77
C GLY A 142 -14.88 3.45 6.05
N LYS A 143 -13.91 3.83 6.88
CA LYS A 143 -13.68 5.21 7.34
C LYS A 143 -12.46 5.84 6.65
N GLY A 144 -12.31 7.16 6.75
CA GLY A 144 -11.10 7.86 6.34
C GLY A 144 -10.79 7.78 4.84
N LYS A 145 -11.79 7.84 3.96
CA LYS A 145 -11.59 7.76 2.50
C LYS A 145 -11.62 9.13 1.84
N ALA A 146 -10.81 9.33 0.81
CA ALA A 146 -10.85 10.51 -0.06
C ALA A 146 -11.49 10.16 -1.42
N LEU A 147 -12.44 10.97 -1.88
CA LEU A 147 -12.97 10.91 -3.25
C LEU A 147 -12.16 11.86 -4.13
N ILE A 148 -11.59 11.36 -5.22
CA ILE A 148 -10.96 12.16 -6.28
C ILE A 148 -11.89 12.12 -7.49
N ALA A 149 -12.54 13.23 -7.81
CA ALA A 149 -13.48 13.32 -8.92
C ALA A 149 -13.29 14.62 -9.71
N PRO A 150 -13.60 14.64 -11.02
CA PRO A 150 -13.68 15.89 -11.78
C PRO A 150 -14.78 16.79 -11.23
N ALA A 151 -14.63 18.12 -11.41
CA ALA A 151 -15.51 19.12 -10.81
C ALA A 151 -16.98 19.06 -11.31
N ASP A 152 -17.23 18.45 -12.47
CA ASP A 152 -18.57 18.28 -13.05
C ASP A 152 -19.36 17.13 -12.42
N ARG A 153 -18.72 16.26 -11.61
CA ARG A 153 -19.36 15.14 -10.89
C ARG A 153 -19.94 15.54 -9.54
N ALA A 154 -20.77 16.58 -9.53
CA ALA A 154 -21.45 17.06 -8.33
C ALA A 154 -22.35 15.97 -7.70
N ASP A 155 -22.89 15.07 -8.51
CA ASP A 155 -23.66 13.89 -8.08
C ASP A 155 -22.87 13.00 -7.11
N LEU A 156 -21.61 12.69 -7.45
CA LEU A 156 -20.72 11.89 -6.60
C LEU A 156 -20.27 12.63 -5.36
N MET A 157 -19.99 13.93 -5.48
CA MET A 157 -19.56 14.75 -4.35
C MET A 157 -20.68 14.88 -3.30
N LEU A 158 -21.92 15.08 -3.74
CA LEU A 158 -23.09 15.12 -2.87
C LEU A 158 -23.34 13.76 -2.22
N ALA A 159 -23.31 12.68 -2.99
CA ALA A 159 -23.48 11.33 -2.44
C ALA A 159 -22.40 10.95 -1.43
N ALA A 160 -21.17 11.42 -1.63
CA ALA A 160 -20.10 11.28 -0.65
C ALA A 160 -20.46 12.03 0.64
N LEU A 161 -20.88 13.30 0.57
CA LEU A 161 -21.28 14.09 1.74
C LEU A 161 -22.48 13.50 2.51
N GLU A 162 -23.44 12.90 1.81
CA GLU A 162 -24.62 12.26 2.40
C GLU A 162 -24.31 10.89 3.02
N CYS A 163 -23.32 10.17 2.48
CA CYS A 163 -22.85 8.94 3.10
C CYS A 163 -22.05 9.26 4.36
N PRO A 164 -22.11 8.42 5.40
CA PRO A 164 -21.21 8.53 6.52
C PRO A 164 -19.80 8.09 6.10
N ILE A 165 -19.11 8.88 5.29
CA ILE A 165 -17.63 8.96 5.27
C ILE A 165 -17.21 9.57 6.60
N SER A 166 -17.50 8.83 7.67
CA SER A 166 -17.23 9.23 9.05
C SER A 166 -15.74 9.05 9.29
N ALA A 167 -14.99 10.10 8.97
CA ALA A 167 -13.86 10.50 9.80
C ALA A 167 -14.45 10.94 11.15
N ASN A 168 -14.68 9.99 12.04
CA ASN A 168 -14.98 10.28 13.44
C ASN A 168 -13.65 10.61 14.13
N ASN A 169 -13.07 11.77 13.82
CA ASN A 169 -12.29 12.50 14.81
C ASN A 169 -13.32 13.29 15.64
N SER A 170 -12.98 13.56 16.89
CA SER A 170 -13.83 14.18 17.92
C SER A 170 -14.45 15.55 17.57
N ASP A 171 -14.25 16.08 16.36
CA ASP A 171 -14.81 17.32 15.87
C ASP A 171 -15.37 17.10 14.44
N GLY A 172 -16.70 17.08 14.32
CA GLY A 172 -17.43 16.65 13.13
C GLY A 172 -17.16 17.47 11.86
N GLY A 173 -16.26 16.98 11.00
CA GLY A 173 -16.03 17.50 9.65
C GLY A 173 -16.12 16.41 8.58
N SER A 174 -16.97 16.63 7.57
CA SER A 174 -17.04 15.83 6.34
C SER A 174 -16.07 16.42 5.31
N PHE A 175 -15.19 15.61 4.70
CA PHE A 175 -14.19 16.11 3.75
C PHE A 175 -14.34 15.44 2.37
N SER A 176 -14.55 16.27 1.33
CA SER A 176 -14.41 15.89 -0.07
C SER A 176 -13.14 16.55 -0.62
N LEU A 177 -12.16 15.74 -1.05
CA LEU A 177 -10.92 16.24 -1.66
C LEU A 177 -11.12 16.37 -3.17
N GLY A 178 -11.66 17.51 -3.62
CA GLY A 178 -11.67 17.85 -5.04
C GLY A 178 -10.27 18.24 -5.51
N VAL A 179 -9.50 17.30 -6.07
CA VAL A 179 -8.26 17.64 -6.80
C VAL A 179 -8.67 18.21 -8.16
N CYS A 180 -8.74 19.53 -8.26
CA CYS A 180 -8.98 20.24 -9.51
C CYS A 180 -7.65 20.39 -10.26
N ARG A 181 -7.58 19.93 -11.52
CA ARG A 181 -6.59 20.43 -12.48
C ARG A 181 -7.33 20.99 -13.68
N SER A 182 -6.90 22.18 -14.08
CA SER A 182 -7.31 22.96 -15.26
C SER A 182 -6.96 22.27 -16.58
#